data_AF-A0A4Y2BFE0-F1
#
_entry.id   AF-A0A4Y2BFE0-F1
#
_cell.length_a   1.000
_cell.length_b   1.000
_cell.length_c   1.000
_cell.angle_alpha   90.00
_cell.angle_beta   90.00
_cell.angle_gamma   90.00
#
_symmetry.space_group_name_H-M   'P 1'
#
loop_
_entity.id
_entity.type
_entity.pdbx_description
1 polymer ?
#
loop_
_entity_poly.entity_id
_entity_poly.type
_entity_poly.pdbx_seq_one_letter_code
_entity_poly.pdbx_strand_id
1 'polypeptide(L)'
;MDSVPTEMNPTLTVFDAIDIQSTEESDKLLQWAELPSVPFERIYHFLHRKDQINMSQVCRKWSEGFNSPSVWETFRFSLTESQLSMDPCPKIKCAEKYSRMFGHVEIVCIRNVDQHLIETWCRRLILFLDILTRNSQLICLKVQWAEFCFILDTINCVEDLKKAIVSFGESQSQHHWKQVELHSCYFFSKLLKF
;
A
#
# COMPACT_ATOMS: atom_id res chain seq x y z
N MET A 1 17.07 19.27 -59.78
CA MET A 1 17.28 18.00 -59.07
C MET A 1 18.72 18.00 -58.59
N ASP A 2 19.12 18.42 -57.40
CA ASP A 2 18.51 19.02 -56.20
C ASP A 2 19.73 19.67 -55.49
N SER A 3 19.78 20.98 -55.29
CA SER A 3 19.27 21.75 -54.14
C SER A 3 20.37 22.08 -53.10
N VAL A 4 20.86 23.33 -53.23
CA VAL A 4 21.26 24.31 -52.20
C VAL A 4 22.51 24.06 -51.33
N PRO A 5 23.53 24.96 -51.42
CA PRO A 5 24.47 25.27 -50.35
C PRO A 5 24.00 26.50 -49.57
N THR A 6 23.90 26.47 -48.23
CA THR A 6 23.81 27.72 -47.46
C THR A 6 24.28 27.56 -46.02
N GLU A 7 25.16 28.48 -45.65
CA GLU A 7 25.62 28.83 -44.31
C GLU A 7 24.51 28.84 -43.24
N MET A 8 24.80 28.32 -42.05
CA MET A 8 24.12 28.77 -40.83
C MET A 8 24.95 29.87 -40.18
N ASN A 9 24.51 31.10 -40.43
CA ASN A 9 24.94 32.32 -39.79
C ASN A 9 24.61 32.28 -38.27
N PRO A 10 25.56 32.60 -37.36
CA PRO A 10 25.30 32.64 -35.94
C PRO A 10 24.85 34.04 -35.52
N THR A 11 23.56 34.35 -35.57
CA THR A 11 23.01 35.47 -34.80
C THR A 11 21.51 35.31 -34.59
N LEU A 12 21.11 34.99 -33.36
CA LEU A 12 19.82 35.41 -32.78
C LEU A 12 20.04 35.70 -31.29
N THR A 13 20.93 36.65 -31.02
CA THR A 13 20.84 37.47 -29.81
C THR A 13 19.95 38.65 -30.12
N VAL A 14 18.67 38.54 -29.81
CA VAL A 14 17.86 39.70 -29.44
C VAL A 14 17.10 39.29 -28.20
N PHE A 15 17.68 39.66 -27.06
CA PHE A 15 16.89 40.07 -25.91
C PHE A 15 15.94 41.14 -26.40
N ASP A 16 14.68 40.77 -26.66
CA ASP A 16 13.61 41.60 -26.15
C ASP A 16 13.10 40.86 -24.95
N ALA A 17 13.44 41.41 -23.79
CA ALA A 17 12.78 41.12 -22.55
C ALA A 17 11.27 41.13 -22.84
N ILE A 18 10.67 39.94 -22.89
CA ILE A 18 9.29 39.82 -22.48
C ILE A 18 9.35 40.28 -21.05
N ASP A 19 8.98 41.55 -20.88
CA ASP A 19 8.57 42.14 -19.63
C ASP A 19 7.47 41.20 -19.13
N ILE A 20 7.90 40.16 -18.40
CA ILE A 20 7.02 39.39 -17.56
C ILE A 20 6.64 40.42 -16.51
N GLN A 21 5.64 41.21 -16.85
CA GLN A 21 4.71 41.75 -15.89
C GLN A 21 4.40 40.56 -15.00
N SER A 22 5.05 40.57 -13.85
CA SER A 22 4.85 39.69 -12.72
C SER A 22 3.47 40.02 -12.18
N THR A 23 2.46 39.71 -12.98
CA THR A 23 1.07 39.95 -12.62
C THR A 23 0.67 38.74 -11.80
N GLU A 24 0.30 39.02 -10.57
CA GLU A 24 -0.26 38.16 -9.51
C GLU A 24 -1.48 37.30 -9.94
N GLU A 25 -1.74 37.18 -11.24
CA GLU A 25 -2.78 36.38 -11.88
C GLU A 25 -2.27 35.00 -12.32
N SER A 26 -0.98 34.84 -12.64
CA SER A 26 -0.43 33.52 -12.98
C SER A 26 -0.37 32.58 -11.77
N ASP A 27 -0.14 33.11 -10.57
CA ASP A 27 -0.13 32.32 -9.32
C ASP A 27 -1.55 31.96 -8.82
N LYS A 28 -2.60 32.52 -9.44
CA LYS A 28 -4.00 32.12 -9.23
C LYS A 28 -4.40 30.92 -10.10
N LEU A 29 -3.57 30.52 -11.06
CA LEU A 29 -3.81 29.36 -11.92
C LEU A 29 -3.34 28.08 -11.21
N LEU A 30 -4.29 27.37 -10.61
CA LEU A 30 -4.12 26.02 -10.03
C LEU A 30 -3.16 25.94 -8.82
N GLN A 31 -3.59 26.47 -7.68
CA GLN A 31 -3.00 26.06 -6.40
C GLN A 31 -3.36 24.59 -6.12
N TRP A 32 -2.42 23.68 -6.41
CA TRP A 32 -2.56 22.25 -6.11
C TRP A 32 -2.84 21.96 -4.62
N ALA A 33 -2.43 22.89 -3.74
CA ALA A 33 -2.74 22.85 -2.31
C ALA A 33 -4.24 23.04 -2.02
N GLU A 34 -4.99 23.66 -2.93
CA GLU A 34 -6.40 24.04 -2.74
C GLU A 34 -7.38 23.09 -3.43
N LEU A 35 -6.91 21.98 -4.01
CA LEU A 35 -7.79 20.98 -4.62
C LEU A 35 -8.89 20.51 -3.64
N PRO A 36 -10.11 20.24 -4.12
CA PRO A 36 -11.13 19.57 -3.32
C PRO A 36 -10.70 18.15 -2.90
N SER A 37 -11.36 17.57 -1.90
CA SER A 37 -11.04 16.23 -1.36
C SER A 37 -11.12 15.12 -2.42
N VAL A 38 -12.16 15.13 -3.26
CA VAL A 38 -12.40 14.07 -4.25
C VAL A 38 -11.23 13.92 -5.26
N PRO A 39 -10.71 15.00 -5.87
CA PRO A 39 -9.47 14.93 -6.65
C PRO A 39 -8.25 14.40 -5.88
N PHE A 40 -8.02 14.83 -4.64
CA PHE A 40 -6.89 14.32 -3.84
C PHE A 40 -6.96 12.82 -3.63
N GLU A 41 -8.13 12.32 -3.24
CA GLU A 41 -8.35 10.89 -3.02
C GLU A 41 -8.09 10.11 -4.31
N ARG A 42 -8.60 10.58 -5.46
CA ARG A 42 -8.32 9.95 -6.76
C ARG A 42 -6.83 9.93 -7.10
N ILE A 43 -6.10 11.02 -6.86
CA ILE A 43 -4.65 11.07 -7.11
C ILE A 43 -3.94 10.00 -6.28
N TYR A 44 -4.27 9.87 -4.98
CA TYR A 44 -3.68 8.84 -4.14
C TYR A 44 -3.92 7.41 -4.64
N HIS A 45 -5.09 7.12 -5.22
CA HIS A 45 -5.40 5.80 -5.78
C HIS A 45 -4.49 5.39 -6.96
N PHE A 46 -3.93 6.35 -7.70
CA PHE A 46 -3.02 6.07 -8.81
C PHE A 46 -1.56 5.86 -8.38
N LEU A 47 -1.24 6.08 -7.10
CA LEU A 47 0.13 6.12 -6.61
C LEU A 47 0.48 4.89 -5.77
N HIS A 48 1.74 4.49 -5.85
CA HIS A 48 2.28 3.49 -4.93
C HIS A 48 2.43 4.08 -3.52
N ARG A 49 2.37 3.21 -2.50
CA ARG A 49 2.34 3.63 -1.09
C ARG A 49 3.50 4.56 -0.70
N LYS A 50 4.68 4.37 -1.30
CA LYS A 50 5.85 5.24 -1.07
C LYS A 50 5.56 6.67 -1.53
N ASP A 51 4.99 6.83 -2.72
CA ASP A 51 4.68 8.14 -3.30
C ASP A 51 3.52 8.80 -2.56
N GLN A 52 2.52 8.02 -2.14
CA GLN A 52 1.46 8.52 -1.26
C GLN A 52 2.02 9.12 0.04
N ILE A 53 2.97 8.43 0.68
CA ILE A 53 3.62 8.91 1.91
C ILE A 53 4.41 10.20 1.63
N ASN A 54 5.18 10.26 0.55
CA ASN A 54 5.94 11.45 0.19
C ASN A 54 5.01 12.65 -0.07
N MET A 55 3.92 12.43 -0.80
CA MET A 55 2.96 13.49 -1.12
C MET A 55 2.21 14.00 0.11
N SER A 56 1.91 13.11 1.07
CA SER A 56 1.29 13.52 2.34
C SER A 56 2.13 14.49 3.18
N GLN A 57 3.43 14.63 2.87
CA GLN A 57 4.35 15.53 3.57
C GLN A 57 4.44 16.93 2.94
N VAL A 58 3.80 17.16 1.79
CA VAL A 58 3.91 18.43 1.04
C VAL A 58 3.20 19.58 1.75
N CYS A 59 1.94 19.40 2.12
CA CYS A 59 1.19 20.39 2.90
C CYS A 59 0.05 19.74 3.71
N ARG A 60 -0.62 20.53 4.56
CA ARG A 60 -1.70 20.04 5.43
C ARG A 60 -2.84 19.39 4.65
N LYS A 61 -3.30 19.96 3.53
CA LYS A 61 -4.40 19.38 2.73
C LYS A 61 -4.02 18.03 2.12
N TRP A 62 -2.79 17.89 1.61
CA TRP A 62 -2.29 16.60 1.12
C TRP A 62 -2.24 15.56 2.26
N SER A 63 -1.79 15.95 3.45
CA SER A 63 -1.82 15.08 4.63
C SER A 63 -3.24 14.67 5.01
N GLU A 64 -4.20 15.60 5.07
CA GLU A 64 -5.61 15.33 5.35
C GLU A 64 -6.19 14.33 4.33
N GLY A 65 -5.94 14.56 3.03
CA GLY A 65 -6.35 13.63 1.96
C GLY A 65 -5.75 12.24 2.11
N PHE A 66 -4.48 12.13 2.49
CA PHE A 66 -3.83 10.83 2.75
C PHE A 66 -4.45 10.09 3.93
N ASN A 67 -4.96 10.81 4.93
CA ASN A 67 -5.64 10.20 6.08
C ASN A 67 -7.14 9.93 5.82
N SER A 68 -7.64 10.18 4.61
CA SER A 68 -9.03 9.88 4.24
C SER A 68 -9.29 8.37 4.19
N PRO A 69 -10.45 7.88 4.69
CA PRO A 69 -10.81 6.47 4.63
C PRO A 69 -10.73 5.86 3.23
N SER A 70 -11.08 6.61 2.18
CA SER A 70 -11.05 6.08 0.80
C SER A 70 -9.63 5.69 0.36
N VAL A 71 -8.60 6.43 0.79
CA VAL A 71 -7.19 6.12 0.47
C VAL A 71 -6.71 4.83 1.15
N TRP A 72 -7.35 4.42 2.25
CA TRP A 72 -7.01 3.23 3.03
C TRP A 72 -7.98 2.08 2.83
N GLU A 73 -9.05 2.27 2.05
CA GLU A 73 -10.04 1.23 1.77
C GLU A 73 -9.38 -0.06 1.28
N THR A 74 -8.36 0.04 0.43
CA THR A 74 -7.55 -1.11 0.00
C THR A 74 -6.16 -1.10 0.64
N PHE A 75 -5.81 -2.21 1.29
CA PHE A 75 -4.50 -2.40 1.91
C PHE A 75 -3.84 -3.72 1.50
N ARG A 76 -2.58 -3.62 1.03
CA ARG A 76 -1.76 -4.77 0.68
C ARG A 76 -0.68 -5.01 1.74
N PHE A 77 -0.80 -6.10 2.47
CA PHE A 77 0.18 -6.62 3.40
C PHE A 77 1.16 -7.52 2.65
N SER A 78 2.29 -6.94 2.27
CA SER A 78 3.43 -7.62 1.66
C SER A 78 4.69 -7.00 2.25
N LEU A 79 5.63 -7.85 2.65
CA LEU A 79 6.88 -7.45 3.29
C LEU A 79 8.05 -7.86 2.41
N THR A 80 8.94 -6.90 2.16
CA THR A 80 10.27 -7.20 1.61
C THR A 80 11.18 -7.73 2.72
N GLU A 81 12.27 -8.39 2.36
CA GLU A 81 13.29 -8.83 3.33
C GLU A 81 13.81 -7.67 4.17
N SER A 82 14.08 -6.52 3.53
CA SER A 82 14.49 -5.31 4.24
C SER A 82 13.47 -4.83 5.27
N GLN A 83 12.17 -4.95 4.99
CA GLN A 83 11.11 -4.57 5.93
C GLN A 83 10.95 -5.56 7.08
N LEU A 84 11.30 -6.84 6.88
CA LEU A 84 11.31 -7.84 7.95
C LEU A 84 12.39 -7.54 8.99
N SER A 85 13.52 -7.01 8.56
CA SER A 85 14.62 -6.60 9.45
C SER A 85 14.37 -5.27 10.17
N MET A 86 13.34 -4.51 9.81
CA MET A 86 13.01 -3.25 10.47
C MET A 86 12.20 -3.47 11.75
N ASP A 87 12.59 -2.77 12.82
CA ASP A 87 11.78 -2.65 14.03
C ASP A 87 11.60 -1.18 14.44
N PRO A 88 10.36 -0.66 14.48
CA PRO A 88 9.11 -1.34 14.13
C PRO A 88 8.90 -1.50 12.61
N CYS A 89 8.25 -2.59 12.21
CA CYS A 89 7.90 -2.86 10.81
C CYS A 89 6.94 -1.78 10.26
N PRO A 90 7.27 -1.10 9.14
CA PRO A 90 6.46 -0.01 8.61
C PRO A 90 5.02 -0.40 8.28
N LYS A 91 4.80 -1.61 7.76
CA LYS A 91 3.47 -2.11 7.42
C LYS A 91 2.60 -2.36 8.66
N ILE A 92 3.21 -2.80 9.76
CA ILE A 92 2.51 -2.97 11.04
C ILE A 92 2.11 -1.61 11.59
N LYS A 93 3.03 -0.62 11.60
CA LYS A 93 2.70 0.76 11.98
C LYS A 93 1.55 1.36 11.17
N CYS A 94 1.54 1.12 9.85
CA CYS A 94 0.41 1.55 9.01
C CYS A 94 -0.89 0.84 9.41
N ALA A 95 -0.84 -0.46 9.66
CA ALA A 95 -2.00 -1.23 10.09
C ALA A 95 -2.54 -0.74 11.44
N GLU A 96 -1.69 -0.51 12.44
CA GLU A 96 -2.08 0.04 13.74
C GLU A 96 -2.83 1.37 13.60
N LYS A 97 -2.36 2.24 12.69
CA LYS A 97 -2.94 3.57 12.50
C LYS A 97 -4.24 3.56 11.68
N TYR A 98 -4.31 2.74 10.64
CA TYR A 98 -5.34 2.87 9.60
C TYR A 98 -6.26 1.64 9.48
N SER A 99 -6.07 0.58 10.25
CA SER A 99 -6.81 -0.69 10.05
C SER A 99 -8.31 -0.54 10.06
N ARG A 100 -8.87 0.37 10.87
CA ARG A 100 -10.32 0.65 10.93
C ARG A 100 -10.91 1.17 9.62
N MET A 101 -10.07 1.59 8.68
CA MET A 101 -10.47 2.08 7.36
C MET A 101 -10.33 1.02 6.27
N PHE A 102 -9.75 -0.16 6.58
CA PHE A 102 -9.52 -1.18 5.58
C PHE A 102 -10.84 -1.89 5.27
N GLY A 103 -11.29 -1.80 4.01
CA GLY A 103 -12.40 -2.58 3.47
C GLY A 103 -11.93 -3.83 2.72
N HIS A 104 -10.81 -3.71 2.01
CA HIS A 104 -10.24 -4.78 1.19
C HIS A 104 -8.78 -5.00 1.58
N VAL A 105 -8.46 -6.19 2.08
CA VAL A 105 -7.09 -6.55 2.46
C VAL A 105 -6.56 -7.65 1.56
N GLU A 106 -5.36 -7.46 1.02
CA GLU A 106 -4.60 -8.50 0.34
C GLU A 106 -3.35 -8.85 1.16
N ILE A 107 -3.25 -10.11 1.59
CA ILE A 107 -2.06 -10.67 2.24
C ILE A 107 -1.25 -11.41 1.18
N VAL A 108 0.01 -11.03 1.01
CA VAL A 108 0.94 -11.69 0.09
C VAL A 108 2.06 -12.31 0.89
N CYS A 109 2.15 -13.64 0.81
CA CYS A 109 3.18 -14.39 1.50
C CYS A 109 4.56 -14.12 0.91
N ILE A 110 5.57 -14.04 1.78
CA ILE A 110 6.96 -13.92 1.34
C ILE A 110 7.37 -15.21 0.62
N ARG A 111 8.10 -15.06 -0.50
CA ARG A 111 8.76 -16.16 -1.20
C ARG A 111 10.22 -16.18 -0.75
N ASN A 112 10.53 -16.97 0.27
CA ASN A 112 11.89 -17.11 0.80
C ASN A 112 12.10 -18.54 1.34
N VAL A 113 13.36 -18.95 1.47
CA VAL A 113 13.79 -20.24 2.04
C VAL A 113 14.53 -20.08 3.37
N ASP A 114 14.91 -18.85 3.74
CA ASP A 114 15.53 -18.52 5.01
C ASP A 114 14.49 -18.65 6.14
N GLN A 115 14.75 -19.61 7.03
CA GLN A 115 13.86 -19.96 8.13
C GLN A 115 13.61 -18.77 9.08
N HIS A 116 14.63 -17.94 9.35
CA HIS A 116 14.52 -16.80 10.24
C HIS A 116 13.65 -15.69 9.64
N LEU A 117 13.79 -15.42 8.33
CA LEU A 117 12.93 -14.46 7.64
C LEU A 117 11.48 -14.94 7.58
N ILE A 118 11.25 -16.24 7.35
CA ILE A 118 9.90 -16.80 7.39
C ILE A 118 9.30 -16.70 8.80
N GLU A 119 10.06 -17.05 9.84
CA GLU A 119 9.59 -16.92 11.23
C GLU A 119 9.25 -15.46 11.57
N THR A 120 10.12 -14.52 11.20
CA THR A 120 9.86 -13.09 11.38
C THR A 120 8.60 -12.66 10.64
N TRP A 121 8.41 -13.12 9.40
CA TRP A 121 7.21 -12.84 8.62
C TRP A 121 5.94 -13.39 9.29
N CYS A 122 5.97 -14.63 9.78
CA CYS A 122 4.87 -15.24 10.51
C CYS A 122 4.52 -14.46 11.78
N ARG A 123 5.52 -14.03 12.57
CA ARG A 123 5.30 -13.18 13.75
C ARG A 123 4.63 -11.86 13.39
N ARG A 124 5.07 -11.20 12.31
CA ARG A 124 4.44 -9.96 11.83
C ARG A 124 3.03 -10.21 11.29
N LEU A 125 2.78 -11.34 10.63
CA LEU A 125 1.44 -11.72 10.18
C LEU A 125 0.49 -11.95 11.37
N ILE A 126 0.92 -12.64 12.43
CA ILE A 126 0.13 -12.83 13.65
C ILE A 126 -0.31 -11.48 14.22
N LEU A 127 0.61 -10.53 14.36
CA LEU A 127 0.30 -9.18 14.81
C LEU A 127 -0.68 -8.46 13.87
N PHE A 128 -0.49 -8.61 12.56
CA PHE A 128 -1.38 -8.01 11.58
C PHE A 128 -2.80 -8.58 11.66
N LEU A 129 -2.95 -9.90 11.81
CA LEU A 129 -4.25 -10.55 11.98
C LEU A 129 -4.95 -10.09 13.26
N ASP A 130 -4.23 -9.96 14.38
CA ASP A 130 -4.77 -9.39 15.62
C ASP A 130 -5.29 -7.95 15.44
N ILE A 131 -4.55 -7.13 14.67
CA ILE A 131 -5.02 -5.78 14.31
C ILE A 131 -6.31 -5.84 13.48
N LEU A 132 -6.42 -6.77 12.53
CA LEU A 132 -7.60 -6.92 11.69
C LEU A 132 -8.80 -7.51 12.44
N THR A 133 -8.59 -8.34 13.48
CA THR A 133 -9.67 -8.83 14.36
C THR A 133 -10.47 -7.67 14.95
N ARG A 134 -9.84 -6.52 15.17
CA ARG A 134 -10.49 -5.29 15.68
C ARG A 134 -11.13 -4.42 14.58
N ASN A 135 -11.07 -4.83 13.31
CA ASN A 135 -11.61 -4.07 12.19
C ASN A 135 -13.03 -4.54 11.83
N SER A 136 -14.04 -3.71 12.10
CA SER A 136 -15.44 -3.97 11.76
C SER A 136 -15.84 -3.56 10.34
N GLN A 137 -14.94 -2.94 9.58
CA GLN A 137 -15.18 -2.46 8.21
C GLN A 137 -14.62 -3.42 7.15
N LEU A 138 -13.98 -4.53 7.54
CA LEU A 138 -13.37 -5.46 6.61
C LEU A 138 -14.45 -6.22 5.81
N ILE A 139 -14.44 -6.07 4.49
CA ILE A 139 -15.41 -6.66 3.56
C ILE A 139 -14.82 -7.88 2.85
N CYS A 140 -13.56 -7.76 2.43
CA CYS A 140 -12.87 -8.77 1.63
C CYS A 140 -11.45 -8.98 2.14
N LEU A 141 -11.11 -10.26 2.35
CA LEU A 141 -9.74 -10.68 2.58
C LEU A 141 -9.30 -11.62 1.46
N LYS A 142 -8.25 -11.21 0.77
CA LYS A 142 -7.56 -12.02 -0.23
C LYS A 142 -6.23 -12.48 0.33
N VAL A 143 -5.94 -13.78 0.21
CA VAL A 143 -4.63 -14.32 0.61
C VAL A 143 -3.97 -14.98 -0.59
N GLN A 144 -2.77 -14.50 -0.92
CA GLN A 144 -1.90 -15.05 -1.95
C GLN A 144 -0.78 -15.84 -1.26
N TRP A 145 -0.88 -17.17 -1.30
CA TRP A 145 0.11 -18.05 -0.69
C TRP A 145 1.29 -18.29 -1.63
N ALA A 146 2.49 -18.34 -1.04
CA ALA A 146 3.69 -18.77 -1.74
C ALA A 146 3.76 -20.31 -1.77
N GLU A 147 4.36 -20.88 -2.81
CA GLU A 147 4.42 -22.34 -3.01
C GLU A 147 5.33 -23.09 -2.01
N PHE A 148 5.91 -22.42 -1.01
CA PHE A 148 6.87 -23.00 -0.06
C PHE A 148 6.28 -23.43 1.29
N CYS A 149 4.99 -23.79 1.33
CA CYS A 149 4.33 -24.24 2.57
C CYS A 149 5.01 -25.44 3.25
N PHE A 150 5.90 -26.16 2.55
CA PHE A 150 6.64 -27.31 3.11
C PHE A 150 7.56 -26.93 4.28
N ILE A 151 8.07 -25.69 4.31
CA ILE A 151 8.96 -25.24 5.39
C ILE A 151 8.15 -24.83 6.62
N LEU A 152 6.86 -24.50 6.48
CA LEU A 152 6.05 -24.05 7.62
C LEU A 152 6.06 -25.09 8.74
N ASP A 153 5.84 -26.37 8.45
CA ASP A 153 5.84 -27.44 9.47
C ASP A 153 7.14 -27.56 10.28
N THR A 154 8.24 -26.94 9.82
CA THR A 154 9.54 -26.93 10.51
C THR A 154 9.79 -25.67 11.35
N ILE A 155 8.86 -24.70 11.34
CA ILE A 155 9.03 -23.40 12.00
C ILE A 155 8.29 -23.38 13.34
N ASN A 156 8.96 -22.84 14.36
CA ASN A 156 8.49 -22.83 15.75
C ASN A 156 7.16 -22.07 15.97
N CYS A 157 6.82 -21.11 15.12
CA CYS A 157 5.63 -20.26 15.30
C CYS A 157 4.38 -20.76 14.56
N VAL A 158 4.38 -21.98 14.00
CA VAL A 158 3.23 -22.48 13.22
C VAL A 158 1.97 -22.62 14.06
N GLU A 159 2.08 -23.14 15.27
CA GLU A 159 0.90 -23.33 16.12
C GLU A 159 0.29 -21.98 16.53
N ASP A 160 1.12 -20.98 16.81
CA ASP A 160 0.64 -19.63 17.10
C ASP A 160 0.02 -18.97 15.86
N LEU A 161 0.59 -19.20 14.68
CA LEU A 161 0.02 -18.70 13.42
C LEU A 161 -1.33 -19.37 13.13
N LYS A 162 -1.45 -20.69 13.30
CA LYS A 162 -2.72 -21.41 13.15
C LYS A 162 -3.77 -20.85 14.10
N LYS A 163 -3.42 -20.67 15.38
CA LYS A 163 -4.32 -20.07 16.37
C LYS A 163 -4.76 -18.67 15.96
N ALA A 164 -3.84 -17.81 15.53
CA ALA A 164 -4.16 -16.45 15.10
C ALA A 164 -5.12 -16.44 13.89
N ILE A 165 -4.92 -17.34 12.93
CA ILE A 165 -5.81 -17.49 11.77
C ILE A 165 -7.20 -17.98 12.19
N VAL A 166 -7.28 -18.96 13.09
CA VAL A 166 -8.55 -19.47 13.61
C VAL A 166 -9.29 -18.39 14.39
N SER A 167 -8.63 -17.75 15.36
CA SER A 167 -9.24 -16.68 16.16
C SER A 167 -9.68 -15.50 15.31
N PHE A 168 -8.89 -15.16 14.28
CA PHE A 168 -9.30 -14.18 13.29
C PHE A 168 -10.57 -14.65 12.56
N GLY A 169 -10.58 -15.86 12.00
CA GLY A 169 -11.76 -16.41 11.31
C GLY A 169 -13.03 -16.44 12.19
N GLU A 170 -12.90 -16.86 13.45
CA GLU A 170 -14.00 -16.89 14.42
C GLU A 170 -14.54 -15.50 14.72
N SER A 171 -13.67 -14.51 14.94
CA SER A 171 -14.10 -13.12 15.17
C SER A 171 -14.87 -12.57 13.98
N GLN A 172 -14.48 -12.94 12.77
CA GLN A 172 -15.08 -12.43 11.55
C GLN A 172 -16.38 -13.16 11.19
N SER A 173 -16.59 -14.41 11.63
CA SER A 173 -17.89 -15.07 11.50
C SER A 173 -19.02 -14.32 12.23
N GLN A 174 -18.70 -13.51 13.24
CA GLN A 174 -19.65 -12.70 14.00
C GLN A 174 -19.96 -11.35 13.31
N HIS A 175 -19.15 -10.93 12.35
CA HIS A 175 -19.27 -9.68 11.63
C HIS A 175 -19.62 -10.02 10.17
N HIS A 176 -20.78 -9.61 9.64
CA HIS A 176 -21.33 -9.98 8.32
C HIS A 176 -20.36 -9.90 7.09
N TRP A 177 -19.38 -10.80 7.02
CA TRP A 177 -18.34 -10.88 6.01
C TRP A 177 -18.91 -11.36 4.70
N LYS A 178 -18.55 -10.67 3.62
CA LYS A 178 -19.10 -10.97 2.30
C LYS A 178 -18.26 -11.97 1.52
N GLN A 179 -16.93 -11.97 1.67
CA GLN A 179 -16.08 -12.83 0.85
C GLN A 179 -14.66 -13.04 1.41
N VAL A 180 -14.19 -14.29 1.42
CA VAL A 180 -12.78 -14.66 1.61
C VAL A 180 -12.28 -15.35 0.35
N GLU A 181 -11.25 -14.79 -0.28
CA GLU A 181 -10.65 -15.37 -1.47
C GLU A 181 -9.26 -15.93 -1.15
N LEU A 182 -9.15 -17.25 -1.16
CA LEU A 182 -7.88 -17.96 -0.98
C LEU A 182 -7.35 -18.35 -2.35
N HIS A 183 -6.25 -17.73 -2.77
CA HIS A 183 -5.57 -18.06 -4.02
C HIS A 183 -4.26 -18.79 -3.67
N SER A 184 -4.26 -20.11 -3.92
CA SER A 184 -3.15 -21.08 -3.81
C SER A 184 -2.87 -21.74 -2.44
N CYS A 185 -2.36 -22.98 -2.54
CA CYS A 185 -1.87 -24.00 -1.60
C CYS A 185 -2.85 -24.88 -0.76
N TYR A 186 -2.61 -26.19 -0.92
CA TYR A 186 -3.26 -27.37 -0.33
C TYR A 186 -3.29 -27.46 1.20
N PHE A 187 -2.57 -26.58 1.90
CA PHE A 187 -2.40 -26.65 3.36
C PHE A 187 -3.63 -26.15 4.13
N PHE A 188 -4.30 -25.11 3.61
CA PHE A 188 -5.44 -24.49 4.30
C PHE A 188 -6.80 -25.08 3.94
N SER A 189 -6.89 -25.94 2.91
CA SER A 189 -8.14 -26.64 2.59
C SER A 189 -8.62 -27.55 3.73
N LYS A 190 -7.73 -27.90 4.67
CA LYS A 190 -8.06 -28.63 5.91
C LYS A 190 -8.30 -27.73 7.14
N LEU A 191 -7.78 -26.50 7.16
CA LEU A 191 -7.81 -25.60 8.32
C LEU A 191 -8.97 -24.58 8.26
N LEU A 192 -9.44 -24.23 7.07
CA LEU A 192 -10.51 -23.26 6.86
C LEU A 192 -11.72 -23.98 6.24
N LYS A 193 -12.39 -24.81 7.04
CA LYS A 193 -13.81 -25.09 6.81
C LYS A 193 -14.58 -24.05 7.59
N PHE A 194 -14.85 -22.91 6.95
CA PHE A 194 -15.86 -21.97 7.39
C PHE A 194 -17.25 -22.52 7.05
#